data_AF-A0A356IIE1-F1
#
_entry.id   AF-A0A356IIE1-F1
#
_cell.length_a   1.000
_cell.length_b   1.000
_cell.length_c   1.000
_cell.angle_alpha   90.00
_cell.angle_beta   90.00
_cell.angle_gamma   90.00
#
_symmetry.space_group_name_H-M   'P 1'
#
loop_
_entity.id
_entity.type
_entity.pdbx_description
1 polymer ?
#
loop_
_entity_poly.entity_id
_entity_poly.type
_entity_poly.pdbx_seq_one_letter_code
_entity_poly.pdbx_strand_id
1 'polypeptide(L)'
;KQLFAQYGLPVSQGIAASTPHEAAEAADVIGGDRWVVKAQVHAGGRGKAGGVKLVSSKEEIIEFAKAKLGTNLVTYQTDANGQPVNKILVETCTDIDQELYLGAVVDRATRRVVFMASTEG
;
A
#
# COMPACT_ATOMS: atom_id res chain seq x y z
N LYS A 1 1.25 1.34 8.16
CA LYS A 1 0.01 0.90 8.86
C LYS A 1 0.24 0.51 10.32
N GLN A 2 1.41 -0.03 10.70
CA GLN A 2 1.70 -0.45 12.10
C GLN A 2 1.42 0.62 13.15
N LEU A 3 1.78 1.89 12.90
CA LEU A 3 1.51 2.98 13.85
C LEU A 3 0.00 3.17 14.12
N PHE A 4 -0.86 3.08 13.10
CA PHE A 4 -2.31 3.16 13.30
C PHE A 4 -2.83 2.00 14.15
N ALA A 5 -2.36 0.77 13.89
CA ALA A 5 -2.73 -0.39 14.69
C ALA A 5 -2.30 -0.25 16.17
N GLN A 6 -1.10 0.29 16.43
CA GLN A 6 -0.61 0.55 17.80
C GLN A 6 -1.51 1.51 18.58
N TYR A 7 -2.20 2.42 17.89
CA TYR A 7 -3.15 3.37 18.46
C TYR A 7 -4.60 2.87 18.39
N GLY A 8 -4.84 1.60 18.02
CA GLY A 8 -6.16 0.99 17.97
C GLY A 8 -7.03 1.41 16.79
N LEU A 9 -6.47 2.09 15.78
CA LEU A 9 -7.20 2.42 14.57
C LEU A 9 -7.32 1.18 13.66
N PRO A 10 -8.50 0.93 13.06
CA PRO A 10 -8.70 -0.22 12.20
C PRO A 10 -7.84 -0.09 10.94
N VAL A 11 -7.08 -1.13 10.64
CA VAL A 11 -6.29 -1.25 9.43
C VAL A 11 -6.43 -2.67 8.89
N SER A 12 -6.35 -2.84 7.57
CA SER A 12 -6.27 -4.18 6.99
C SER A 12 -5.02 -4.91 7.48
N GLN A 13 -5.16 -6.21 7.70
CA GLN A 13 -4.04 -7.07 8.05
C GLN A 13 -3.11 -7.17 6.85
N GLY A 14 -1.82 -6.90 7.06
CA GLY A 14 -0.84 -6.97 6.01
C GLY A 14 0.58 -7.12 6.52
N ILE A 15 1.42 -7.73 5.70
CA ILE A 15 2.81 -8.10 6.01
C ILE A 15 3.71 -7.51 4.93
N ALA A 16 4.80 -6.85 5.35
CA ALA A 16 5.77 -6.27 4.46
C ALA A 16 6.93 -7.24 4.22
N ALA A 17 7.08 -7.71 2.99
CA ALA A 17 8.07 -8.68 2.55
C ALA A 17 9.22 -8.01 1.78
N SER A 18 10.44 -8.51 1.99
CA SER A 18 11.66 -8.12 1.27
C SER A 18 12.03 -9.07 0.14
N THR A 19 11.44 -10.26 0.09
CA THR A 19 11.72 -11.27 -0.94
C THR A 19 10.42 -11.80 -1.53
N PRO A 20 10.44 -12.36 -2.76
CA PRO A 20 9.27 -13.02 -3.32
C PRO A 20 8.76 -14.19 -2.46
N HIS A 21 9.67 -14.89 -1.77
CA HIS A 21 9.31 -15.98 -0.85
C HIS A 21 8.54 -15.46 0.37
N GLU A 22 9.09 -14.46 1.06
CA GLU A 22 8.41 -13.82 2.20
C GLU A 22 7.04 -13.25 1.79
N ALA A 23 6.91 -12.74 0.57
CA ALA A 23 5.63 -12.23 0.05
C ALA A 23 4.60 -13.36 -0.12
N ALA A 24 5.02 -14.53 -0.60
CA ALA A 24 4.14 -15.70 -0.72
C ALA A 24 3.74 -16.25 0.65
N GLU A 25 4.68 -16.34 1.59
CA GLU A 25 4.42 -16.79 2.97
C GLU A 25 3.47 -15.84 3.72
N ALA A 26 3.50 -14.54 3.40
CA ALA A 26 2.54 -13.59 3.95
C ALA A 26 1.09 -13.99 3.66
N ALA A 27 0.80 -14.59 2.50
CA ALA A 27 -0.54 -15.06 2.16
C ALA A 27 -1.01 -16.20 3.07
N ASP A 28 -0.09 -17.08 3.51
CA ASP A 28 -0.42 -18.16 4.47
C ASP A 28 -0.78 -17.60 5.84
N VAL A 29 -0.03 -16.61 6.30
CA VAL A 29 -0.24 -15.97 7.61
C VAL A 29 -1.52 -15.11 7.60
N ILE A 30 -1.80 -14.44 6.49
CA ILE A 30 -2.99 -13.61 6.34
C ILE A 30 -4.25 -14.48 6.15
N GLY A 31 -4.12 -15.59 5.42
CA GLY A 31 -5.25 -16.42 5.01
C GLY A 31 -6.11 -15.77 3.91
N GLY A 32 -7.17 -16.46 3.50
CA GLY A 32 -8.08 -16.03 2.43
C GLY A 32 -7.75 -16.63 1.06
N ASP A 33 -8.44 -16.14 0.03
CA ASP A 33 -8.33 -16.59 -1.36
C ASP A 33 -7.88 -15.46 -2.32
N ARG A 34 -7.88 -14.20 -1.84
CA ARG A 34 -7.46 -13.02 -2.59
C ARG A 34 -6.71 -12.03 -1.69
N TRP A 35 -5.73 -11.36 -2.28
CA TRP A 35 -4.90 -10.37 -1.61
C TRP A 35 -4.66 -9.15 -2.50
N VAL A 36 -4.25 -8.05 -1.89
CA VAL A 36 -3.70 -6.91 -2.61
C VAL A 36 -2.21 -6.84 -2.35
N VAL A 37 -1.41 -6.79 -3.42
CA VAL A 37 0.04 -6.61 -3.37
C VAL A 37 0.39 -5.17 -3.75
N LYS A 38 1.21 -4.51 -2.93
CA LYS A 38 1.50 -3.07 -3.05
C LYS A 38 2.99 -2.80 -2.91
N ALA A 39 3.62 -2.28 -3.97
CA ALA A 39 4.97 -1.73 -3.91
C ALA A 39 5.03 -0.59 -2.89
N GLN A 40 6.02 -0.64 -1.99
CA GLN A 40 6.21 0.40 -0.97
C GLN A 40 7.24 1.42 -1.45
N VAL A 41 6.74 2.61 -1.78
CA VAL A 41 7.52 3.82 -2.06
C VAL A 41 6.83 5.00 -1.37
N HIS A 42 7.53 6.12 -1.18
CA HIS A 42 6.96 7.29 -0.50
C HIS A 42 5.98 8.07 -1.38
N ALA A 43 6.20 8.08 -2.70
CA ALA A 43 5.34 8.74 -3.65
C ALA A 43 3.95 8.07 -3.76
N GLY A 44 2.92 8.89 -4.00
CA GLY A 44 1.57 8.45 -4.35
C GLY A 44 1.46 8.01 -5.82
N GLY A 45 0.24 7.73 -6.30
CA GLY A 45 0.00 7.36 -7.70
C GLY A 45 0.42 5.93 -8.10
N ARG A 46 0.79 5.11 -7.13
CA ARG A 46 1.30 3.73 -7.34
C ARG A 46 0.34 2.83 -8.11
N GLY A 47 -0.97 2.95 -7.89
CA GLY A 47 -1.96 2.12 -8.59
C GLY A 47 -1.93 2.31 -10.11
N LYS A 48 -1.92 3.57 -10.57
CA LYS A 48 -1.82 3.91 -12.00
C LYS A 48 -0.48 3.50 -12.62
N ALA A 49 0.58 3.40 -11.80
CA ALA A 49 1.90 2.92 -12.21
C ALA A 49 2.06 1.38 -12.15
N GLY A 50 0.98 0.64 -11.89
CA GLY A 50 1.02 -0.82 -11.73
C GLY A 50 1.81 -1.28 -10.50
N GLY A 51 1.98 -0.41 -9.50
CA GLY A 51 2.56 -0.71 -8.19
C GLY A 51 1.54 -1.25 -7.18
N VAL A 52 0.29 -1.48 -7.59
CA VAL A 52 -0.77 -2.11 -6.81
C VAL A 52 -1.49 -3.12 -7.72
N LYS A 53 -1.73 -4.34 -7.23
CA LYS A 53 -2.45 -5.38 -7.97
C LYS A 53 -3.29 -6.24 -7.01
N LEU A 54 -4.51 -6.59 -7.41
CA LEU A 54 -5.31 -7.63 -6.77
C LEU A 54 -4.90 -8.98 -7.36
N VAL A 55 -4.66 -9.96 -6.50
CA VAL A 55 -4.15 -11.28 -6.87
C VAL A 55 -4.94 -12.39 -6.16
N SER A 56 -5.02 -13.56 -6.79
CA SER A 56 -5.79 -14.72 -6.30
C SER A 56 -4.96 -15.98 -6.07
N SER A 57 -3.64 -15.89 -6.19
CA SER A 57 -2.75 -17.03 -5.97
C SER A 57 -1.38 -16.58 -5.44
N LYS A 58 -0.65 -17.51 -4.82
CA LYS A 58 0.73 -17.25 -4.36
C LYS A 58 1.68 -17.04 -5.53
N GLU A 59 1.43 -17.71 -6.65
CA GLU A 59 2.20 -17.57 -7.88
C GLU A 59 2.13 -16.13 -8.39
N GLU A 60 0.94 -15.53 -8.41
CA GLU A 60 0.77 -14.12 -8.80
C GLU A 60 1.44 -13.15 -7.83
N ILE A 61 1.46 -13.45 -6.52
CA ILE A 61 2.20 -12.68 -5.52
C ILE A 61 3.71 -12.73 -5.81
N ILE A 62 4.24 -13.93 -6.08
CA ILE A 62 5.66 -14.14 -6.40
C ILE A 62 6.03 -13.39 -7.68
N GLU A 63 5.22 -13.50 -8.73
CA GLU A 63 5.43 -12.80 -9.99
C GLU A 63 5.46 -11.28 -9.80
N PHE A 64 4.50 -10.73 -9.06
CA PHE A 64 4.47 -9.30 -8.75
C PHE A 64 5.70 -8.87 -7.95
N ALA A 65 6.08 -9.65 -6.93
CA ALA A 65 7.24 -9.36 -6.10
C ALA A 65 8.55 -9.40 -6.91
N LYS A 66 8.74 -10.41 -7.76
CA LYS A 66 9.91 -10.50 -8.68
C LYS A 66 9.97 -9.34 -9.66
N ALA A 67 8.82 -8.90 -10.18
CA ALA A 67 8.75 -7.81 -11.14
C ALA A 67 9.01 -6.43 -10.51
N LYS A 68 8.81 -6.28 -9.20
CA LYS A 68 8.88 -4.98 -8.51
C LYS A 68 10.09 -4.83 -7.60
N LEU A 69 10.45 -5.82 -6.80
CA LEU A 69 11.57 -5.71 -5.86
C LEU A 69 12.88 -5.45 -6.59
N GLY A 70 13.66 -4.49 -6.10
CA GLY A 70 14.94 -4.10 -6.71
C GLY A 70 14.82 -3.24 -7.97
N THR A 71 13.59 -2.93 -8.42
CA THR A 71 13.33 -1.97 -9.50
C THR A 71 12.95 -0.61 -8.94
N ASN A 72 12.91 0.40 -9.81
CA ASN A 72 12.35 1.70 -9.47
C ASN A 72 10.91 1.83 -10.00
N LEU A 73 10.00 2.29 -9.13
CA LEU A 73 8.64 2.63 -9.51
C LEU A 73 8.56 4.11 -9.87
N VAL A 74 8.30 4.40 -11.14
CA VAL A 74 7.99 5.74 -11.63
C VAL A 74 6.49 5.98 -11.48
N THR A 75 6.11 7.11 -10.89
CA THR A 75 4.73 7.58 -10.78
C THR A 75 4.65 9.03 -11.26
N TYR A 76 3.45 9.59 -11.41
CA TYR A 76 3.30 11.01 -11.75
C TYR A 76 3.84 11.96 -10.65
N GLN A 77 4.13 11.46 -9.45
CA GLN A 77 4.69 12.22 -8.33
C GLN A 77 6.20 11.95 -8.11
N THR A 78 6.84 11.13 -8.94
CA THR A 78 8.29 10.95 -8.92
C THR A 78 8.95 11.73 -10.05
N ASP A 79 10.28 11.82 -10.02
CA ASP A 79 11.06 12.16 -11.20
C ASP A 79 11.05 11.00 -12.23
N ALA A 80 11.80 11.18 -13.32
CA ALA A 80 11.94 10.16 -14.36
C ALA A 80 12.69 8.90 -13.89
N ASN A 81 13.42 8.96 -12.77
CA ASN A 81 14.17 7.83 -12.22
C ASN A 81 13.33 6.96 -11.29
N GLY A 82 12.23 7.52 -10.74
CA GLY A 82 11.34 6.80 -9.83
C GLY A 82 11.93 6.59 -8.44
N GLN A 83 11.25 5.77 -7.63
CA GLN A 83 11.71 5.41 -6.30
C GLN A 83 11.98 3.91 -6.17
N PRO A 84 13.04 3.49 -5.46
CA PRO A 84 13.39 2.09 -5.34
C PRO A 84 12.35 1.31 -4.53
N VAL A 85 11.93 0.16 -5.03
CA VAL A 85 11.00 -0.73 -4.36
C VAL A 85 11.78 -1.80 -3.60
N ASN A 86 11.92 -1.62 -2.29
CA ASN A 86 12.64 -2.56 -1.40
C ASN A 86 11.72 -3.48 -0.61
N LYS A 87 10.42 -3.18 -0.61
CA LYS A 87 9.40 -3.93 0.13
C LYS A 87 8.11 -4.01 -0.68
N ILE A 88 7.46 -5.17 -0.62
CA ILE A 88 6.08 -5.37 -1.06
C ILE A 88 5.21 -5.57 0.18
N LEU A 89 4.09 -4.86 0.25
CA LEU A 89 3.06 -5.13 1.23
C LEU A 89 2.05 -6.09 0.62
N VAL A 90 1.83 -7.23 1.26
CA VAL A 90 0.72 -8.15 0.98
C VAL A 90 -0.33 -7.90 2.05
N GLU A 91 -1.58 -7.68 1.66
CA GLU A 91 -2.66 -7.39 2.60
C GLU A 91 -3.98 -8.04 2.19
N THR A 92 -4.88 -8.22 3.17
CA THR A 92 -6.25 -8.68 2.93
C THR A 92 -6.97 -7.77 1.94
N CYS A 93 -7.80 -8.36 1.09
CA CYS A 93 -8.80 -7.60 0.36
C CYS A 93 -9.80 -6.96 1.32
N THR A 94 -10.32 -5.79 0.95
CA THR A 94 -11.43 -5.14 1.66
C THR A 94 -12.52 -4.93 0.65
N ASP A 95 -13.75 -5.32 0.99
CA ASP A 95 -14.92 -4.99 0.20
C ASP A 95 -15.30 -3.56 0.55
N ILE A 96 -15.18 -2.67 -0.43
CA ILE A 96 -15.31 -1.23 -0.22
C ILE A 96 -16.66 -0.80 -0.75
N ASP A 97 -17.59 -0.53 0.16
CA ASP A 97 -18.91 0.03 -0.17
C ASP A 97 -18.82 1.52 -0.51
N GLN A 98 -18.00 2.27 0.24
CA GLN A 98 -17.77 3.69 0.03
C GLN A 98 -16.32 4.09 0.32
N GLU A 99 -15.76 4.95 -0.53
CA GLU A 99 -14.47 5.60 -0.32
C GLU A 99 -14.68 7.03 0.20
N LEU A 100 -13.92 7.41 1.24
CA LEU A 100 -13.96 8.72 1.88
C LEU A 100 -12.55 9.25 2.05
N TYR A 101 -12.38 10.57 2.02
CA TYR A 101 -11.12 11.23 2.33
C TYR A 101 -11.08 11.72 3.77
N LEU A 102 -9.97 11.46 4.48
CA LEU A 102 -9.65 12.05 5.77
C LEU A 102 -8.16 12.43 5.80
N GLY A 103 -7.86 13.67 6.15
CA GLY A 103 -6.49 14.16 6.27
C GLY A 103 -6.35 15.20 7.39
N ALA A 104 -5.14 15.33 7.92
CA ALA A 104 -4.82 16.37 8.89
C ALA A 104 -3.48 17.02 8.55
N VAL A 105 -3.42 18.35 8.68
CA VAL A 105 -2.21 19.14 8.42
C VAL A 105 -2.07 20.26 9.45
N VAL A 106 -0.87 20.81 9.58
CA VAL A 106 -0.68 22.08 10.27
C VAL A 106 -1.04 23.20 9.31
N ASP A 107 -2.15 23.88 9.57
CA ASP A 107 -2.52 25.07 8.81
C ASP A 107 -1.66 26.25 9.29
N ARG A 108 -0.84 26.77 8.38
CA ARG A 108 0.07 27.89 8.65
C ARG A 108 -0.69 29.18 8.97
N ALA A 109 -1.86 29.41 8.38
CA ALA A 109 -2.63 30.64 8.58
C ALA A 109 -3.17 30.71 10.01
N THR A 110 -3.78 29.62 10.49
CA THR A 110 -4.35 29.55 11.83
C THR A 110 -3.35 29.08 12.90
N ARG A 111 -2.22 28.49 12.49
CA ARG A 111 -1.22 27.86 13.36
C ARG A 111 -1.87 26.81 14.26
N ARG A 112 -2.72 25.98 13.67
CA ARG A 112 -3.45 24.88 14.33
C ARG A 112 -3.36 23.62 13.49
N VAL A 113 -3.64 22.48 14.10
CA VAL A 113 -3.90 21.24 13.38
C VAL A 113 -5.33 21.32 12.85
N VAL A 114 -5.50 21.16 11.54
CA VAL A 114 -6.79 21.15 10.85
C VAL A 114 -7.03 19.76 10.30
N PHE A 115 -8.24 19.23 10.54
CA PHE A 115 -8.74 18.01 9.92
C PHE A 115 -9.65 18.36 8.75
N MET A 116 -9.54 17.60 7.66
CA MET A 116 -10.34 17.73 6.45
C MET A 116 -10.99 16.38 6.17
N ALA A 117 -12.30 16.38 5.94
CA ALA A 117 -13.06 15.19 5.56
C ALA A 117 -13.88 15.50 4.29
N SER A 118 -14.00 14.53 3.37
CA SER A 118 -14.77 14.67 2.13
C SER A 118 -15.40 13.34 1.73
N THR A 119 -16.53 13.40 1.03
CA THR A 119 -17.17 12.25 0.37
C THR A 119 -16.44 11.80 -0.88
N GLU A 120 -15.55 12.63 -1.42
CA GLU A 120 -14.74 12.33 -2.60
C GLU A 120 -13.40 11.70 -2.18
N GLY A 121 -13.39 10.38 -2.05
CA GLY A 121 -12.25 9.54 -1.63
C GLY A 121 -11.27 9.17 -2.75
#